data_AF-A0A922XL64-F1
#
_entry.id   AF-A0A922XL64-F1
#
_cell.length_a   1.000
_cell.length_b   1.000
_cell.length_c   1.000
_cell.angle_alpha   90.00
_cell.angle_beta   90.00
_cell.angle_gamma   90.00
#
_symmetry.space_group_name_H-M   'P 1'
#
loop_
_entity.id
_entity.type
_entity.pdbx_description
1 polymer ?
#
loop_
_entity_poly.entity_id
_entity_poly.type
_entity_poly.pdbx_seq_one_letter_code
_entity_poly.pdbx_strand_id
1 'polypeptide(L)'
;MKKILFVFFACSAFALSAQDFDKNLATARTSYSSGNLENARFAMEFMLRDLDMAIGKEIIKMLPAQMGSLKANLKDDNLTGGTGAAGLFVQRTYGAEPRQANLEIINNSPL
;
A
#
# COMPACT_ATOMS: atom_id res chain seq x y z
N MET A 1 21.01 11.71 -26.08
CA MET A 1 20.15 12.70 -25.37
C MET A 1 18.74 12.17 -25.10
N LYS A 2 18.02 11.62 -26.09
CA LYS A 2 16.66 11.05 -25.90
C LYS A 2 16.58 9.91 -24.86
N LYS A 3 17.62 9.08 -24.75
CA LYS A 3 17.68 7.96 -23.77
C LYS A 3 17.89 8.43 -22.31
N ILE A 4 18.52 9.59 -22.09
CA ILE A 4 18.75 10.17 -20.76
C ILE A 4 17.46 10.82 -20.23
N LEU A 5 16.67 11.43 -21.12
CA LEU A 5 15.36 12.00 -20.77
C LEU A 5 14.38 10.92 -20.26
N PHE A 6 14.45 9.71 -20.83
CA PHE A 6 13.56 8.59 -20.47
C PHE A 6 13.84 8.03 -19.07
N VAL A 7 15.11 8.01 -18.66
CA VAL A 7 15.52 7.56 -17.30
C VAL A 7 15.06 8.56 -16.24
N PHE A 8 15.08 9.86 -16.54
CA PHE A 8 14.65 10.90 -15.60
C PHE A 8 13.14 10.83 -15.33
N PHE A 9 12.33 10.54 -16.35
CA PHE A 9 10.88 10.45 -16.22
C PHE A 9 10.41 9.22 -15.42
N ALA A 10 11.17 8.11 -15.49
CA ALA A 10 10.86 6.89 -14.74
C ALA A 10 11.13 7.02 -13.23
N CYS A 11 12.09 7.87 -12.81
CA CYS A 11 12.40 8.10 -11.39
C CYS A 11 11.34 8.96 -10.68
N SER A 12 10.65 9.86 -11.38
CA SER A 12 9.62 10.74 -10.79
C SER A 12 8.38 10.00 -10.29
N ALA A 13 8.08 8.80 -10.81
CA ALA A 13 6.89 8.03 -10.40
C ALA A 13 7.02 7.42 -9.00
N PHE A 14 8.24 7.15 -8.52
CA PHE A 14 8.47 6.56 -7.19
C PHE A 14 8.45 7.60 -6.07
N ALA A 15 8.69 8.88 -6.37
CA ALA A 15 8.70 9.96 -5.37
C ALA A 15 7.28 10.36 -4.91
N LEU A 16 6.26 10.10 -5.73
CA LEU A 16 4.89 10.56 -5.47
C LEU A 16 4.25 9.90 -4.23
N SER A 17 4.52 8.61 -3.96
CA SER A 17 3.87 7.92 -2.82
C SER A 17 4.51 8.21 -1.46
N ALA A 18 5.80 8.53 -1.40
CA ALA A 18 6.45 8.92 -0.13
C ALA A 18 6.04 10.33 0.31
N GLN A 19 5.77 11.21 -0.67
CA GLN A 19 5.39 12.59 -0.43
C GLN A 19 4.07 12.74 0.34
N ASP A 20 3.10 11.85 0.10
CA ASP A 20 1.78 11.94 0.73
C ASP A 20 1.82 11.59 2.23
N PHE A 21 2.57 10.55 2.61
CA PHE A 21 2.76 10.18 4.02
C PHE A 21 3.39 11.32 4.82
N ASP A 22 4.52 11.86 4.34
CA ASP A 22 5.25 12.93 5.05
C ASP A 22 4.40 14.20 5.18
N LYS A 23 3.62 14.53 4.14
CA LYS A 23 2.68 15.66 4.16
C LYS A 23 1.57 15.47 5.20
N ASN A 24 0.94 14.29 5.24
CA ASN A 24 -0.13 14.00 6.17
C ASN A 24 0.39 13.93 7.63
N LEU A 25 1.57 13.36 7.84
CA LEU A 25 2.28 13.38 9.13
C LEU A 25 2.57 14.81 9.61
N ALA A 26 3.11 15.67 8.74
CA ALA A 26 3.39 17.06 9.08
C ALA A 26 2.11 17.84 9.42
N THR A 27 1.04 17.60 8.67
CA THR A 27 -0.28 18.22 8.90
C THR A 27 -0.89 17.76 10.22
N ALA A 28 -0.80 16.46 10.53
CA ALA A 28 -1.27 15.89 11.79
C ALA A 28 -0.54 16.51 12.99
N ARG A 29 0.80 16.57 12.94
CA ARG A 29 1.61 17.18 14.01
C ARG A 29 1.27 18.65 14.23
N THR A 30 1.23 19.43 13.15
CA THR A 30 0.96 20.87 13.22
C THR A 30 -0.45 21.15 13.78
N SER A 31 -1.46 20.41 13.30
CA SER A 31 -2.85 20.55 13.76
C SER A 31 -3.01 20.15 15.22
N TYR A 32 -2.34 19.07 15.64
CA TYR A 32 -2.36 18.64 17.05
C TYR A 32 -1.73 19.68 17.96
N SER A 33 -0.54 20.19 17.60
CA SER A 33 0.16 21.23 18.37
C SER A 33 -0.63 22.54 18.46
N SER A 34 -1.46 22.86 17.46
CA SER A 34 -2.33 24.05 17.49
C SER A 34 -3.66 23.84 18.20
N GLY A 35 -3.91 22.66 18.77
CA GLY A 35 -5.19 22.31 19.42
C GLY A 35 -6.35 22.01 18.45
N ASN A 36 -6.10 21.96 17.14
CA ASN A 36 -7.10 21.60 16.14
C ASN A 36 -7.18 20.07 16.01
N LEU A 37 -7.87 19.46 16.98
CA LEU A 37 -7.94 18.00 17.11
C LEU A 37 -8.71 17.31 15.98
N GLU A 38 -9.70 17.98 15.39
CA GLU A 38 -10.46 17.43 14.26
C GLU A 38 -9.59 17.27 13.02
N ASN A 39 -8.87 18.32 12.63
CA ASN A 39 -7.93 18.25 11.51
C ASN A 39 -6.78 17.30 11.81
N ALA A 40 -6.30 17.25 13.06
CA ALA A 40 -5.29 16.29 13.46
C ALA A 40 -5.78 14.84 13.24
N ARG A 41 -7.01 14.52 13.65
CA ARG A 41 -7.62 13.20 13.44
C ARG A 41 -7.69 12.83 11.96
N PHE A 42 -8.25 13.70 11.12
CA PHE A 42 -8.36 13.42 9.68
C PHE A 42 -6.99 13.27 9.02
N ALA A 43 -6.02 14.12 9.36
CA ALA A 43 -4.65 14.00 8.84
C ALA A 43 -3.97 12.69 9.29
N MET A 44 -4.20 12.24 10.52
CA MET A 44 -3.73 10.93 10.99
C MET A 44 -4.39 9.77 10.24
N GLU A 45 -5.69 9.84 9.94
CA GLU A 45 -6.38 8.82 9.13
C GLU A 45 -5.77 8.70 7.73
N PHE A 46 -5.48 9.83 7.07
CA PHE A 46 -4.79 9.81 5.78
C PHE A 46 -3.36 9.29 5.89
N MET A 47 -2.61 9.70 6.91
CA MET A 47 -1.25 9.21 7.18
C MET A 47 -1.24 7.68 7.38
N LEU A 48 -2.19 7.13 8.14
CA LEU A 48 -2.30 5.68 8.35
C LEU A 48 -2.64 4.94 7.07
N ARG A 49 -3.52 5.48 6.23
CA ARG A 49 -3.82 4.90 4.91
C ARG A 49 -2.57 4.85 4.02
N ASP A 50 -1.79 5.92 3.99
CA ASP A 50 -0.57 6.00 3.20
C ASP A 50 0.47 4.99 3.71
N LEU A 51 0.58 4.84 5.04
CA LEU A 51 1.42 3.85 5.69
C LEU A 51 1.00 2.41 5.34
N ASP A 52 -0.29 2.09 5.45
CA ASP A 52 -0.83 0.79 5.09
C ASP A 52 -0.53 0.46 3.62
N MET A 53 -0.75 1.41 2.71
CA MET A 53 -0.41 1.24 1.29
C MET A 53 1.09 0.96 1.09
N ALA A 54 1.97 1.68 1.80
CA ALA A 54 3.42 1.46 1.72
C ALA A 54 3.80 0.06 2.23
N ILE A 55 3.25 -0.37 3.37
CA ILE A 55 3.47 -1.71 3.92
C ILE A 55 3.01 -2.78 2.94
N GLY A 56 1.81 -2.65 2.37
CA GLY A 56 1.27 -3.61 1.44
C GLY A 56 2.08 -3.75 0.14
N LYS A 57 2.64 -2.63 -0.37
CA LYS A 57 3.58 -2.65 -1.49
C LYS A 57 4.86 -3.42 -1.18
N GLU A 58 5.33 -3.41 0.07
CA GLU A 58 6.49 -4.21 0.47
C GLU A 58 6.13 -5.68 0.66
N ILE A 59 4.97 -5.97 1.28
CA ILE A 59 4.47 -7.35 1.43
C ILE A 59 4.38 -8.04 0.08
N ILE A 60 3.76 -7.43 -0.92
CA ILE A 60 3.51 -8.07 -2.23
C ILE A 60 4.81 -8.36 -3.00
N LYS A 61 5.88 -7.59 -2.74
CA LYS A 61 7.23 -7.86 -3.26
C LYS A 61 7.90 -9.04 -2.56
N MET A 62 7.62 -9.25 -1.28
CA MET A 62 8.16 -10.35 -0.48
C MET A 62 7.40 -11.67 -0.71
N LEU A 63 6.16 -11.61 -1.20
CA LEU A 63 5.38 -12.81 -1.50
C LEU A 63 6.08 -13.67 -2.56
N PRO A 64 6.11 -15.00 -2.39
CA PRO A 64 6.86 -15.89 -3.28
C PRO A 64 6.29 -15.88 -4.70
N ALA A 65 7.12 -16.19 -5.68
CA ALA A 65 6.68 -16.35 -7.07
C ALA A 65 5.82 -17.60 -7.29
N GLN A 66 5.89 -18.57 -6.37
CA GLN A 66 5.12 -19.81 -6.39
C GLN A 66 4.89 -20.37 -4.97
N MET A 67 3.78 -21.07 -4.78
CA MET A 67 3.50 -21.90 -3.60
C MET A 67 3.51 -23.36 -4.01
N GLY A 68 4.57 -24.09 -3.63
CA GLY A 68 4.80 -25.44 -4.14
C GLY A 68 4.96 -25.41 -5.67
N SER A 69 4.06 -26.07 -6.40
CA SER A 69 3.98 -26.08 -7.86
C SER A 69 3.03 -25.04 -8.46
N LEU A 70 2.35 -24.25 -7.63
CA LEU A 70 1.35 -23.26 -8.05
C LEU A 70 2.03 -21.91 -8.31
N LYS A 71 2.00 -21.41 -9.54
CA LYS A 71 2.56 -20.10 -9.91
C LYS A 71 1.67 -18.96 -9.42
N ALA A 72 2.27 -17.85 -9.01
CA ALA A 72 1.53 -16.63 -8.64
C ALA A 72 0.78 -16.03 -9.84
N ASN A 73 -0.46 -15.62 -9.61
CA ASN A 73 -1.28 -14.89 -10.58
C ASN A 73 -1.12 -13.38 -10.35
N LEU A 74 0.02 -12.81 -10.77
CA LEU A 74 0.36 -11.40 -10.52
C LEU A 74 -0.65 -10.38 -11.09
N LYS A 75 -1.51 -10.80 -12.02
CA LYS A 75 -2.59 -9.95 -12.57
C LYS A 75 -3.78 -9.83 -11.62
N ASP A 76 -3.91 -10.79 -10.70
CA ASP A 76 -5.00 -10.89 -9.74
C ASP A 76 -4.56 -10.34 -8.36
N ASP A 77 -3.32 -9.85 -8.25
CA ASP A 77 -2.80 -9.19 -7.07
C ASP A 77 -3.69 -7.98 -6.72
N ASN A 78 -4.22 -7.99 -5.49
CA ASN A 78 -5.04 -6.90 -4.98
C ASN A 78 -4.39 -6.30 -3.73
N LEU A 79 -4.16 -4.99 -3.78
CA LEU A 79 -3.61 -4.22 -2.68
C LEU A 79 -4.51 -3.01 -2.45
N THR A 80 -5.05 -2.90 -1.24
CA THR A 80 -5.80 -1.73 -0.80
C THR A 80 -5.13 -1.13 0.43
N GLY A 81 -4.86 0.18 0.39
CA GLY A 81 -4.61 1.01 1.56
C GLY A 81 -5.94 1.64 1.93
N GLY A 82 -6.44 1.36 3.14
CA GLY A 82 -7.84 1.50 3.50
C GLY A 82 -8.55 2.78 3.05
N THR A 83 -9.75 2.63 2.48
CA THR A 83 -10.78 3.69 2.50
C THR A 83 -12.01 3.11 3.18
N GLY A 84 -12.12 3.31 4.50
CA GLY A 84 -13.18 2.75 5.35
C GLY A 84 -12.65 2.07 6.62
N ALA A 85 -13.47 1.24 7.28
CA ALA A 85 -13.12 0.52 8.50
C ALA A 85 -12.08 -0.61 8.32
N ALA A 86 -11.72 -0.96 7.09
CA ALA A 86 -10.72 -1.96 6.78
C ALA A 86 -9.38 -1.27 6.50
N GLY A 87 -8.35 -1.61 7.28
CA GLY A 87 -6.98 -1.13 7.11
C GLY A 87 -6.31 -1.74 5.87
N LEU A 88 -5.06 -2.18 6.00
CA LEU A 88 -4.34 -2.88 4.96
C LEU A 88 -5.04 -4.18 4.52
N PHE A 89 -5.23 -4.36 3.21
CA PHE A 89 -5.60 -5.64 2.59
C PHE A 89 -4.62 -5.98 1.46
N VAL A 90 -4.02 -7.17 1.52
CA VAL A 90 -3.17 -7.74 0.47
C VAL A 90 -3.68 -9.12 0.11
N GLN A 91 -3.89 -9.36 -1.18
CA GLN A 91 -4.27 -10.65 -1.72
C GLN A 91 -3.34 -11.05 -2.86
N ARG A 92 -2.96 -12.34 -2.88
CA ARG A 92 -2.36 -12.99 -4.04
C ARG A 92 -2.90 -14.40 -4.20
N THR A 93 -3.32 -14.73 -5.41
CA THR A 93 -3.73 -16.08 -5.79
C THR A 93 -2.61 -16.83 -6.51
N TYR A 94 -2.62 -18.16 -6.41
CA TYR A 94 -1.64 -19.05 -7.02
C TYR A 94 -2.36 -20.20 -7.71
N GLY A 95 -1.90 -20.57 -8.91
CA GLY A 95 -2.45 -21.69 -9.68
C GLY A 95 -3.81 -21.36 -10.32
N ALA A 96 -4.54 -22.39 -10.68
CA ALA A 96 -5.87 -22.29 -11.29
C ALA A 96 -6.70 -23.51 -10.91
N GLU A 97 -8.03 -23.39 -10.97
CA GLU A 97 -8.95 -24.50 -10.68
C GLU A 97 -8.57 -25.77 -11.46
N PRO A 98 -8.60 -26.97 -10.84
CA PRO A 98 -9.06 -27.27 -9.48
C PRO A 98 -7.98 -27.15 -8.38
N ARG A 99 -6.78 -26.65 -8.71
CA ARG A 99 -5.64 -26.57 -7.79
C ARG A 99 -5.16 -25.13 -7.65
N GLN A 100 -5.75 -24.43 -6.69
CA GLN A 100 -5.40 -23.05 -6.38
C GLN A 100 -5.10 -22.85 -4.90
N ALA A 101 -4.38 -21.78 -4.59
CA ALA A 101 -4.20 -21.25 -3.25
C ALA A 101 -4.46 -19.75 -3.25
N ASN A 102 -5.06 -19.25 -2.18
CA ASN A 102 -5.30 -17.82 -1.96
C ASN A 102 -4.64 -17.41 -0.64
N LEU A 103 -3.80 -16.38 -0.70
CA LEU A 103 -3.18 -15.77 0.47
C LEU A 103 -3.75 -14.38 0.65
N GLU A 104 -4.33 -14.15 1.83
CA GLU A 104 -4.87 -12.87 2.25
C GLU A 104 -4.17 -12.42 3.53
N ILE A 105 -3.68 -11.18 3.53
CA ILE A 105 -3.09 -10.53 4.70
C ILE A 105 -3.91 -9.28 4.98
N ILE A 106 -4.48 -9.22 6.17
CA ILE A 106 -5.41 -8.16 6.58
C ILE A 106 -4.92 -7.56 7.90
N ASN A 107 -4.72 -6.25 7.93
CA ASN A 107 -4.51 -5.51 9.18
C ASN A 107 -5.87 -5.02 9.70
N ASN A 108 -6.06 -5.09 11.03
CA ASN A 108 -7.31 -4.69 11.69
C ASN A 108 -8.52 -5.49 11.16
N SER A 109 -8.36 -6.80 11.02
CA SER A 109 -9.43 -7.72 10.61
C SER A 109 -10.60 -7.67 11.61
N PRO A 110 -11.86 -7.54 11.16
CA PRO A 110 -13.03 -7.59 12.04
C PRO A 110 -13.43 -9.01 12.48
N LEU A 111 -12.63 -10.03 12.13
CA LEU A 111 -12.79 -11.43 12.61
C LEU A 111 -12.31 -11.60 14.05
#